data_AF-A0A7Z0SE56-F1
#
_entry.id   AF-A0A7Z0SE56-F1
#
_cell.length_a   1.000
_cell.length_b   1.000
_cell.length_c   1.000
_cell.angle_alpha   90.00
_cell.angle_beta   90.00
_cell.angle_gamma   90.00
#
_symmetry.space_group_name_H-M   'P 1'
#
loop_
_entity.id
_entity.type
_entity.pdbx_description
1 polymer ?
#
loop_
_entity_poly.entity_id
_entity_poly.type
_entity_poly.pdbx_seq_one_letter_code
_entity_poly.pdbx_strand_id
1 'polypeptide(L)'
;MLLKVNRFPIQAILFSRKLYDKYGGINEQLPGQEDWELWIRYSQYEQFTVIPKTTSLFRLRDISLQNVDKNRRQKEAREMIKQMYKGRWF
;
A
#
# COMPACT_ATOMS: atom_id res chain seq x y z
N MET A 1 10.24 -6.54 3.67
CA MET A 1 9.96 -7.20 2.37
C MET A 1 9.01 -6.39 1.47
N LEU A 2 7.94 -5.76 1.99
CA LEU A 2 7.02 -4.96 1.17
C LEU A 2 7.63 -3.66 0.63
N LEU A 3 8.45 -2.92 1.39
CA LEU A 3 9.09 -1.65 0.94
C LEU A 3 9.78 -1.68 -0.44
N LYS A 4 10.18 -2.86 -0.93
CA LYS A 4 10.89 -3.03 -2.21
C LYS A 4 9.97 -3.41 -3.37
N VAL A 5 8.91 -4.18 -3.13
CA VAL A 5 8.10 -4.76 -4.21
C VAL A 5 6.67 -5.07 -3.75
N ASN A 6 5.70 -4.70 -4.59
CA ASN A 6 4.31 -5.11 -4.41
C ASN A 6 4.16 -6.59 -4.79
N ARG A 7 3.63 -7.39 -3.85
CA ARG A 7 3.39 -8.83 -4.05
C ARG A 7 1.91 -9.20 -4.06
N PHE A 8 1.02 -8.21 -3.97
CA PHE A 8 -0.41 -8.44 -3.86
C PHE A 8 -1.12 -8.10 -5.17
N PRO A 9 -2.08 -8.93 -5.61
CA PRO A 9 -2.99 -8.56 -6.69
C PRO A 9 -3.83 -7.33 -6.34
N ILE A 10 -4.37 -6.67 -7.37
CA ILE A 10 -5.29 -5.55 -7.20
C ILE A 10 -6.50 -6.00 -6.36
N GLN A 11 -6.84 -5.22 -5.34
CA GLN A 11 -8.00 -5.44 -4.46
C GLN A 11 -8.03 -6.82 -3.78
N ALA A 12 -6.87 -7.41 -3.50
CA ALA A 12 -6.74 -8.75 -2.92
C ALA A 12 -6.26 -8.77 -1.46
N ILE A 13 -6.34 -7.64 -0.75
CA ILE A 13 -5.85 -7.50 0.62
C ILE A 13 -6.98 -7.09 1.56
N LEU A 14 -7.01 -7.68 2.74
CA LEU A 14 -7.93 -7.34 3.82
C LEU A 14 -7.15 -7.33 5.14
N PHE A 15 -7.61 -6.50 6.07
CA PHE A 15 -7.01 -6.39 7.39
C PHE A 15 -8.05 -6.60 8.47
N SER A 16 -7.62 -7.20 9.57
CA SER A 16 -8.44 -7.27 10.79
C SER A 16 -8.71 -5.85 11.30
N ARG A 17 -9.96 -5.59 11.70
CA ARG A 17 -10.37 -4.32 12.32
C ARG A 17 -9.50 -3.96 13.55
N LYS A 18 -8.99 -4.97 14.27
CA LYS A 18 -8.10 -4.77 15.43
C LYS A 18 -6.81 -4.00 15.08
N LEU A 19 -6.31 -4.14 13.86
CA LEU A 19 -5.12 -3.41 13.40
C LEU A 19 -5.44 -1.92 13.22
N TYR A 20 -6.63 -1.61 12.69
CA TYR A 20 -7.11 -0.23 12.58
C TYR A 20 -7.27 0.42 13.96
N ASP A 21 -7.90 -0.29 14.90
CA ASP A 21 -8.13 0.26 16.24
C ASP A 21 -6.81 0.54 16.98
N LYS A 22 -5.78 -0.26 16.71
CA LYS A 22 -4.47 -0.15 17.39
C LYS A 22 -3.48 0.79 16.72
N TYR A 23 -3.43 0.79 15.38
CA TYR A 23 -2.39 1.48 14.61
C TYR A 23 -2.93 2.59 13.71
N GLY A 24 -4.23 2.86 13.79
CA GLY A 24 -4.92 3.88 13.01
C GLY A 24 -5.16 3.48 11.56
N GLY A 25 -5.85 4.36 10.83
CA GLY A 25 -6.20 4.18 9.43
C GLY A 25 -5.17 4.73 8.44
N ILE A 26 -5.69 5.09 7.28
CA ILE A 26 -4.94 5.71 6.18
C ILE A 26 -4.25 6.99 6.67
N ASN A 27 -3.01 7.20 6.22
CA ASN A 27 -2.28 8.43 6.50
C ASN A 27 -2.66 9.52 5.48
N GLU A 28 -3.55 10.43 5.87
CA GLU A 28 -4.07 11.51 5.03
C GLU A 28 -3.02 12.56 4.64
N GLN A 29 -1.83 12.54 5.25
CA GLN A 29 -0.72 13.43 4.89
C GLN A 29 0.04 12.97 3.65
N LEU A 30 -0.20 11.74 3.17
CA LEU A 30 0.45 11.23 1.97
C LEU A 30 -0.25 11.75 0.71
N PRO A 31 0.49 12.31 -0.27
CA PRO A 31 -0.10 12.77 -1.54
C PRO A 31 -0.54 11.62 -2.47
N GLY A 32 -0.30 10.37 -2.06
CA GLY A 32 -0.71 9.12 -2.70
C GLY A 32 -0.05 7.91 -2.02
N GLN A 33 -0.35 6.69 -2.48
CA GLN A 33 0.18 5.43 -1.90
C GLN A 33 -0.16 5.27 -0.41
N GLU A 34 -1.31 5.80 -0.04
CA GLU A 34 -1.84 5.79 1.31
C GLU A 34 -2.28 4.39 1.75
N ASP A 35 -2.71 3.56 0.80
CA ASP A 35 -2.93 2.13 0.97
C ASP A 35 -1.61 1.38 1.21
N TRP A 36 -0.59 1.67 0.42
CA TRP A 36 0.70 1.01 0.50
C TRP A 36 1.41 1.26 1.83
N GLU A 37 1.38 2.49 2.33
CA GLU A 37 1.92 2.80 3.65
C GLU A 37 1.18 2.06 4.76
N LEU A 38 -0.16 1.98 4.68
CA LEU A 38 -0.97 1.18 5.62
C LEU A 38 -0.54 -0.29 5.62
N TRP A 39 -0.31 -0.88 4.45
CA TRP A 39 0.10 -2.28 4.32
C TRP A 39 1.47 -2.51 4.95
N ILE A 40 2.42 -1.60 4.71
CA ILE A 40 3.76 -1.66 5.32
C ILE A 40 3.61 -1.59 6.85
N ARG A 41 2.84 -0.63 7.36
CA ARG A 41 2.64 -0.41 8.80
C ARG A 41 2.11 -1.65 9.49
N TYR A 42 1.04 -2.23 8.96
CA TYR A 42 0.43 -3.43 9.55
C TYR A 42 1.31 -4.67 9.41
N SER A 43 2.08 -4.78 8.32
CA SER A 43 3.04 -5.89 8.12
C SER A 43 4.20 -5.89 9.11
N GLN A 44 4.41 -4.81 9.86
CA GLN A 44 5.43 -4.77 10.92
C GLN A 44 4.99 -5.57 12.15
N TYR A 45 3.70 -5.86 12.30
CA TYR A 45 3.14 -6.48 13.49
C TYR A 45 2.52 -7.85 13.22
N GLU A 46 2.07 -8.10 12.00
CA GLU A 46 1.38 -9.35 11.63
C GLU A 46 1.87 -9.88 10.28
N GLN A 47 1.69 -11.19 10.07
CA GLN A 47 2.01 -11.86 8.81
C GLN A 47 0.77 -12.01 7.92
N PHE A 48 0.97 -11.90 6.61
CA PHE A 48 -0.11 -12.16 5.64
C PHE A 48 -0.32 -13.65 5.44
N THR A 49 -1.59 -14.05 5.30
CA THR A 49 -1.97 -15.41 4.88
C THR A 49 -2.70 -15.34 3.53
N VAL A 50 -2.32 -16.21 2.61
CA VAL A 50 -2.91 -16.28 1.28
C VAL A 50 -4.12 -17.21 1.31
N ILE A 51 -5.24 -16.75 0.76
CA ILE A 51 -6.41 -17.59 0.50
C ILE A 51 -6.37 -17.95 -0.99
N PRO A 52 -6.25 -19.24 -1.37
CA PRO A 52 -6.14 -19.67 -2.76
C PRO A 52 -7.53 -19.67 -3.45
N LYS A 53 -8.17 -18.51 -3.49
CA LYS A 53 -9.50 -18.31 -4.07
C LYS A 53 -9.54 -16.98 -4.81
N THR A 54 -10.13 -16.97 -6.00
CA THR A 54 -10.44 -15.73 -6.71
C THR A 54 -11.56 -14.99 -5.96
N THR A 55 -11.25 -13.79 -5.47
CA THR A 55 -12.16 -12.97 -4.64
C THR A 55 -12.57 -11.66 -5.29
N SER A 56 -11.96 -11.28 -6.42
CA SER A 56 -12.22 -10.00 -7.07
C SER A 56 -12.14 -10.11 -8.59
N LEU A 57 -12.97 -9.30 -9.27
CA LEU A 57 -12.90 -9.01 -10.69
C LEU A 57 -12.76 -7.49 -10.83
N PHE A 58 -11.75 -7.03 -11.57
CA PHE A 58 -11.56 -5.60 -11.81
C PHE A 58 -11.47 -5.30 -13.30
N ARG A 59 -11.81 -4.06 -13.67
CA ARG A 59 -11.74 -3.58 -15.05
C ARG A 59 -10.49 -2.73 -15.24
N LEU A 60 -9.66 -3.10 -16.20
CA LEU A 60 -8.61 -2.21 -16.70
C LEU A 60 -9.25 -1.16 -17.61
N ARG A 61 -8.95 0.11 -17.36
CA ARG A 61 -9.33 1.21 -18.25
C ARG A 61 -8.21 1.37 -19.29
N ASP A 62 -8.52 1.77 -20.50
CA ASP A 62 -7.50 2.04 -21.52
C ASP A 62 -6.63 3.23 -21.07
N ILE A 63 -5.32 3.02 -20.93
CA ILE A 63 -4.38 3.89 -20.19
C ILE A 63 -3.61 4.83 -21.13
N SER A 64 -4.01 4.94 -22.41
CA SER A 64 -3.26 5.68 -23.43
C SER A 64 -3.04 7.18 -23.13
N LEU A 65 -3.73 7.75 -22.13
CA LEU A 65 -3.58 9.14 -21.72
C LEU A 65 -3.61 9.28 -20.18
N GLN A 66 -2.47 9.09 -19.50
CA GLN A 66 -2.34 9.49 -18.10
C GLN A 66 -1.11 10.39 -17.84
N ASN A 67 -1.42 11.52 -17.21
CA ASN A 67 -0.67 12.76 -17.13
C ASN A 67 0.60 12.70 -16.25
N VAL A 68 1.62 13.46 -16.68
CA VAL A 68 2.90 13.70 -15.98
C VAL A 68 2.73 13.99 -14.49
N ASP A 69 1.66 14.71 -14.11
CA ASP A 69 1.39 15.14 -12.75
C ASP A 69 1.06 13.99 -11.77
N LYS A 70 0.51 12.88 -12.28
CA LYS A 70 0.22 11.67 -11.49
C LYS A 70 1.52 10.97 -11.08
N ASN A 71 2.54 11.01 -11.93
CA ASN A 71 3.86 10.45 -11.63
C ASN A 71 4.59 11.23 -10.53
N ARG A 72 4.38 12.55 -10.44
CA ARG A 72 5.00 13.39 -9.42
C ARG A 72 4.51 13.04 -8.01
N ARG A 73 3.19 13.02 -7.79
CA ARG A 73 2.59 12.67 -6.47
C ARG A 73 3.01 11.28 -6.01
N GLN A 74 3.03 10.31 -6.92
CA GLN A 74 3.45 8.94 -6.65
C GLN A 74 4.94 8.84 -6.25
N LYS A 75 5.79 9.69 -6.82
CA LYS A 75 7.22 9.78 -6.45
C LYS A 75 7.41 10.45 -5.09
N GLU A 76 6.72 11.57 -4.84
CA GLU A 76 6.75 12.29 -3.56
C GLU A 76 6.32 11.37 -2.41
N ALA A 77 5.18 10.68 -2.57
CA ALA A 77 4.71 9.69 -1.59
C ALA A 77 5.73 8.58 -1.30
N ARG A 78 6.38 8.03 -2.34
CA ARG A 78 7.41 6.98 -2.15
C ARG A 78 8.58 7.47 -1.31
N GLU A 79 9.04 8.69 -1.53
CA GLU A 79 10.14 9.24 -0.77
C GLU A 79 9.73 9.50 0.69
N MET A 80 8.52 10.02 0.93
CA MET A 80 7.98 10.17 2.29
C MET A 80 7.93 8.82 3.01
N ILE A 81 7.38 7.78 2.39
CA ILE A 81 7.31 6.43 2.95
C ILE A 81 8.73 5.89 3.24
N LYS A 82 9.68 6.04 2.31
CA LYS A 82 11.07 5.61 2.55
C LYS A 82 11.68 6.31 3.77
N GLN A 83 11.43 7.61 3.96
CA GLN A 83 11.94 8.33 5.13
C GLN A 83 11.28 7.85 6.42
N MET A 84 9.96 7.63 6.43
CA MET A 84 9.22 7.14 7.61
C MET A 84 9.77 5.82 8.14
N TYR A 85 10.20 4.93 7.24
CA TYR A 85 10.72 3.60 7.59
C TYR A 85 12.26 3.51 7.46
N LYS A 86 12.96 4.64 7.33
CA LYS A 86 14.43 4.68 7.27
C LYS A 86 15.01 4.17 8.58
N GLY A 87 15.99 3.26 8.50
CA GLY A 87 16.60 2.65 9.68
C GLY A 87 15.74 1.58 10.37
N ARG A 88 14.47 1.43 9.99
CA ARG A 88 13.65 0.26 10.35
C ARG A 88 13.91 -0.85 9.35
N TRP A 89 15.04 -1.53 9.50
CA TRP A 89 15.31 -2.78 8.79
C TRP A 89 14.73 -3.96 9.59
N PHE A 90 14.13 -4.91 8.86
CA PHE A 90 13.99 -6.30 9.28
C PHE A 90 15.31 -7.00 9.03
#